data_AF-A0A8T4JJ92-F1
#
_entry.id   AF-A0A8T4JJ92-F1
#
_cell.length_a   1.000
_cell.length_b   1.000
_cell.length_c   1.000
_cell.angle_alpha   90.00
_cell.angle_beta   90.00
_cell.angle_gamma   90.00
#
_symmetry.space_group_name_H-M   'P 1'
#
loop_
_entity.id
_entity.type
_entity.pdbx_description
1 polymer ?
#
loop_
_entity_poly.entity_id
_entity_poly.type
_entity_poly.pdbx_seq_one_letter_code
_entity_poly.pdbx_strand_id
1 'polypeptide(L)'
;MYRQKNKQILEEISRLETLKRGVVVGRSETPVTTVTSLGKFYSKTEDSELYIALKEYSEPEISLRIQIAFELGLIDLVGERLPRIVSEFPLFHGLFTDPDGKPIGVIAEDFSKNRSIPVKYCADWPFEVRNVIGLPKDPEHLRSTSFLVDGIRRIGDFGDFRPLSHTLYLEIAGDYADNLDDFSVKIPLQ
;
A
#
# COMPACT_ATOMS: atom_id res chain seq x y z
N MET A 1 -0.93 -14.43 -8.59
CA MET A 1 -2.37 -14.26 -8.34
C MET A 1 -2.70 -12.84 -7.88
N TYR A 2 -1.94 -12.27 -6.92
CA TYR A 2 -2.12 -10.89 -6.43
C TYR A 2 -2.05 -9.85 -7.56
N ARG A 3 -0.96 -9.82 -8.35
CA ARG A 3 -0.79 -8.93 -9.52
C ARG A 3 -2.04 -8.72 -10.37
N GLN A 4 -2.60 -9.81 -10.89
CA GLN A 4 -3.76 -9.75 -11.80
C GLN A 4 -4.98 -9.17 -11.10
N LYS A 5 -5.23 -9.60 -9.87
CA LYS A 5 -6.34 -9.13 -9.04
C LYS A 5 -6.21 -7.65 -8.71
N ASN A 6 -5.01 -7.21 -8.32
CA ASN A 6 -4.69 -5.81 -8.08
C ASN A 6 -4.97 -4.95 -9.33
N LYS A 7 -4.49 -5.36 -10.51
CA LYS A 7 -4.77 -4.64 -11.78
C LYS A 7 -6.27 -4.48 -12.03
N GLN A 8 -7.05 -5.56 -11.87
CA GLN A 8 -8.50 -5.53 -12.08
C GLN A 8 -9.20 -4.54 -11.12
N ILE A 9 -8.79 -4.52 -9.84
CA ILE A 9 -9.35 -3.59 -8.85
C ILE A 9 -8.95 -2.14 -9.18
N LEU A 10 -7.69 -1.88 -9.56
CA LEU A 10 -7.24 -0.53 -9.95
C LEU A 10 -7.93 -0.03 -11.23
N GLU A 11 -8.21 -0.91 -12.18
CA GLU A 11 -9.04 -0.60 -13.36
C GLU A 11 -10.48 -0.22 -12.96
N GLU A 12 -11.08 -0.93 -12.00
CA GLU A 12 -12.41 -0.58 -11.47
C GLU A 12 -12.40 0.80 -10.81
N ILE A 13 -11.38 1.11 -10.01
CA ILE A 13 -11.20 2.42 -9.38
C ILE A 13 -11.02 3.51 -10.46
N SER A 14 -10.25 3.24 -11.51
CA SER A 14 -10.02 4.19 -12.61
C SER A 14 -11.27 4.51 -13.44
N ARG A 15 -12.34 3.71 -13.31
CA ARG A 15 -13.64 3.96 -13.95
C ARG A 15 -14.59 4.80 -13.10
N LEU A 16 -14.21 5.11 -11.86
CA LEU A 16 -14.96 6.05 -11.04
C LEU A 16 -14.86 7.47 -11.67
N GLU A 17 -15.86 8.32 -11.42
CA GLU A 17 -15.84 9.70 -11.94
C GLU A 17 -14.88 10.59 -11.16
N THR A 18 -14.84 10.42 -9.85
CA THR A 18 -13.98 11.16 -8.93
C THR A 18 -13.73 10.37 -7.65
N LEU A 19 -12.64 10.67 -6.95
CA LEU A 19 -12.44 10.29 -5.56
C LEU A 19 -12.59 11.52 -4.68
N LYS A 20 -13.23 11.36 -3.52
CA LYS A 20 -13.42 12.45 -2.56
C LYS A 20 -12.42 12.31 -1.42
N ARG A 21 -11.62 13.34 -1.17
CA ARG A 21 -10.71 13.34 -0.02
C ARG A 21 -11.54 13.40 1.27
N GLY A 22 -11.44 12.33 2.06
CA GLY A 22 -12.13 12.16 3.32
C GLY A 22 -11.26 12.52 4.53
N VAL A 23 -11.38 11.70 5.57
CA VAL A 23 -10.67 11.90 6.85
C VAL A 23 -9.29 11.25 6.82
N VAL A 24 -8.33 11.89 7.50
CA VAL A 24 -7.01 11.27 7.74
C VAL A 24 -7.19 10.08 8.67
N VAL A 25 -6.95 8.87 8.20
CA VAL A 25 -7.11 7.61 8.94
C VAL A 25 -5.82 7.21 9.66
N GLY A 26 -4.66 7.67 9.18
CA GLY A 26 -3.40 7.45 9.88
C GLY A 26 -2.26 8.40 9.56
N ARG A 27 -1.28 8.44 10.47
CA ARG A 27 -0.05 9.22 10.33
C ARG A 27 1.13 8.48 10.97
N SER A 28 2.27 8.42 10.27
CA SER A 28 3.56 8.10 10.86
C SER A 28 4.33 9.39 11.17
N GLU A 29 5.17 9.37 12.20
CA GLU A 29 5.95 10.55 12.63
C GLU A 29 7.25 10.71 11.85
N THR A 30 7.79 9.63 11.28
CA THR A 30 9.02 9.68 10.48
C THR A 30 9.09 8.45 9.55
N PRO A 31 9.23 8.58 8.21
CA PRO A 31 8.96 9.80 7.47
C PRO A 31 7.48 10.14 7.71
N VAL A 32 7.08 11.37 7.42
CA VAL A 32 5.68 11.74 7.64
C VAL A 32 4.86 11.17 6.50
N THR A 33 4.28 10.00 6.73
CA THR A 33 3.26 9.45 5.85
C THR A 33 1.89 9.75 6.41
N THR A 34 1.03 10.28 5.55
CA THR A 34 -0.37 10.54 5.87
C THR A 34 -1.24 9.62 5.05
N VAL A 35 -2.14 8.91 5.72
CA VAL A 35 -3.12 8.04 5.07
C VAL A 35 -4.50 8.68 5.22
N THR A 36 -5.14 8.94 4.09
CA THR A 36 -6.43 9.61 4.00
C THR A 36 -7.45 8.68 3.33
N SER A 37 -8.60 8.48 3.96
CA SER A 37 -9.70 7.74 3.33
C SER A 37 -10.22 8.53 2.13
N LEU A 38 -10.41 7.85 1.00
CA LEU A 38 -10.97 8.38 -0.24
C LEU A 38 -12.41 7.90 -0.50
N GLY A 39 -13.03 7.27 0.50
CA GLY A 39 -14.36 6.68 0.39
C GLY A 39 -14.32 5.19 0.08
N LYS A 40 -15.32 4.73 -0.66
CA LYS A 40 -15.54 3.30 -0.93
C LYS A 40 -16.25 3.10 -2.26
N PHE A 41 -16.13 1.91 -2.82
CA PHE A 41 -16.82 1.50 -4.03
C PHE A 41 -17.16 0.01 -3.96
N TYR A 42 -18.09 -0.44 -4.79
CA TYR A 42 -18.38 -1.86 -4.95
C TYR A 42 -17.42 -2.45 -5.99
N SER A 43 -16.57 -3.39 -5.56
CA SER A 43 -15.69 -4.12 -6.47
C SER A 43 -16.39 -5.34 -7.03
N LYS A 44 -16.39 -5.48 -8.36
CA LYS A 44 -16.91 -6.69 -9.02
C LYS A 44 -15.93 -7.84 -8.91
N THR A 45 -14.64 -7.51 -8.89
CA THR A 45 -13.55 -8.48 -8.69
C THR A 45 -13.65 -9.17 -7.33
N GLU A 46 -13.98 -8.41 -6.27
CA GLU A 46 -14.12 -8.96 -4.90
C GLU A 46 -15.55 -9.31 -4.47
N ASP A 47 -16.53 -9.02 -5.32
CA ASP A 47 -17.96 -9.12 -4.99
C ASP A 47 -18.29 -8.52 -3.61
N SER A 48 -17.70 -7.38 -3.29
CA SER A 48 -17.82 -6.72 -2.00
C SER A 48 -17.49 -5.24 -2.06
N GLU A 49 -17.86 -4.52 -1.00
CA GLU A 49 -17.52 -3.11 -0.85
C GLU A 49 -16.07 -2.96 -0.36
N LEU A 50 -15.25 -2.28 -1.16
CA LEU A 50 -13.87 -1.96 -0.85
C LEU A 50 -13.75 -0.49 -0.45
N TYR A 51 -12.95 -0.24 0.57
CA TYR A 51 -12.64 1.10 1.05
C TYR A 51 -11.27 1.50 0.51
N ILE A 52 -11.15 2.77 0.12
CA ILE A 52 -9.97 3.29 -0.56
C ILE A 52 -9.23 4.24 0.37
N ALA A 53 -7.92 4.07 0.50
CA ALA A 53 -7.01 5.02 1.12
C ALA A 53 -6.06 5.63 0.08
N LEU A 54 -5.65 6.87 0.36
CA LEU A 54 -4.50 7.52 -0.25
C LEU A 54 -3.42 7.67 0.81
N LYS A 55 -2.29 6.99 0.58
CA LYS A 55 -1.07 7.09 1.38
C LYS A 55 -0.11 8.07 0.70
N GLU A 56 0.17 9.19 1.36
CA GLU A 56 1.00 10.28 0.86
C GLU A 56 2.29 10.36 1.67
N TYR A 57 3.43 10.40 0.99
CA TYR A 57 4.74 10.58 1.61
C TYR A 57 5.11 12.06 1.56
N SER A 58 5.47 12.65 2.70
CA SER A 58 5.92 14.04 2.74
C SER A 58 7.21 14.26 1.94
N GLU A 59 8.15 13.32 2.07
CA GLU A 59 9.48 13.37 1.46
C GLU A 59 9.94 11.93 1.17
N PRO A 60 9.59 11.36 0.01
CA PRO A 60 10.05 10.01 -0.32
C PRO A 60 11.57 10.04 -0.54
N GLU A 61 12.30 9.13 0.12
CA GLU A 61 13.77 9.03 0.02
C GLU A 61 14.25 8.73 -1.41
N ILE A 62 13.37 8.15 -2.23
CA ILE A 62 13.58 7.80 -3.63
C ILE A 62 12.37 8.26 -4.46
N SER A 63 12.42 8.12 -5.78
CA SER A 63 11.25 8.42 -6.61
C SER A 63 10.04 7.60 -6.15
N LEU A 64 8.88 8.25 -6.03
CA LEU A 64 7.64 7.60 -5.61
C LEU A 64 7.29 6.38 -6.49
N ARG A 65 7.60 6.44 -7.78
CA ARG A 65 7.42 5.32 -8.71
C ARG A 65 8.25 4.11 -8.30
N ILE A 66 9.55 4.32 -8.03
CA ILE A 66 10.42 3.24 -7.56
C ILE A 66 9.92 2.75 -6.20
N GLN A 67 9.43 3.66 -5.34
CA GLN A 67 8.85 3.27 -4.05
C GLN A 67 7.75 2.23 -4.23
N ILE A 68 6.73 2.57 -5.01
CA ILE A 68 5.56 1.70 -5.20
C ILE A 68 5.93 0.41 -5.92
N ALA A 69 6.84 0.46 -6.89
CA ALA A 69 7.32 -0.76 -7.56
C ALA A 69 7.92 -1.76 -6.56
N PHE A 70 8.68 -1.27 -5.60
CA PHE A 70 9.19 -2.09 -4.50
C PHE A 70 8.10 -2.56 -3.54
N GLU A 71 7.16 -1.69 -3.13
CA GLU A 71 6.06 -2.11 -2.23
C GLU A 71 5.26 -3.26 -2.88
N LEU A 72 4.98 -3.17 -4.18
CA LEU A 72 4.33 -4.21 -4.96
C LEU A 72 5.16 -5.49 -5.10
N GLY A 73 6.45 -5.35 -5.44
CA GLY A 73 7.37 -6.48 -5.53
C GLY A 73 7.54 -7.21 -4.20
N LEU A 74 7.51 -6.46 -3.09
CA LEU A 74 7.57 -7.00 -1.74
C LEU A 74 6.31 -7.78 -1.38
N ILE A 75 5.12 -7.27 -1.72
CA ILE A 75 3.86 -8.00 -1.54
C ILE A 75 3.90 -9.33 -2.30
N ASP A 76 4.36 -9.34 -3.55
CA ASP A 76 4.48 -10.58 -4.32
C ASP A 76 5.51 -11.54 -3.73
N LEU A 77 6.71 -11.06 -3.42
CA LEU A 77 7.78 -11.88 -2.84
C LEU A 77 7.31 -12.56 -1.54
N VAL A 78 6.64 -11.81 -0.68
CA VAL A 78 6.07 -12.35 0.56
C VAL A 78 4.91 -13.28 0.26
N GLY A 79 4.05 -12.97 -0.70
CA GLY A 79 2.92 -13.82 -1.06
C GLY A 79 3.32 -15.16 -1.67
N GLU A 80 4.42 -15.19 -2.44
CA GLU A 80 4.99 -16.41 -3.00
C GLU A 80 5.63 -17.28 -1.91
N ARG A 81 6.37 -16.67 -0.98
CA ARG A 81 7.11 -17.41 0.06
C ARG A 81 6.27 -17.74 1.30
N LEU A 82 5.26 -16.93 1.59
CA LEU A 82 4.43 -17.00 2.80
C LEU A 82 2.94 -16.79 2.46
N PRO A 83 2.32 -17.70 1.67
CA PRO A 83 0.94 -17.53 1.19
C PRO A 83 -0.08 -17.37 2.33
N ARG A 84 0.22 -17.88 3.53
CA ARG A 84 -0.66 -17.82 4.71
C ARG A 84 -0.90 -16.41 5.27
N ILE A 85 -0.05 -15.44 4.96
CA ILE A 85 -0.18 -14.06 5.44
C ILE A 85 -0.58 -13.07 4.35
N VAL A 86 -0.85 -13.54 3.13
CA VAL A 86 -1.26 -12.67 2.01
C VAL A 86 -2.50 -11.85 2.36
N SER A 87 -3.43 -12.43 3.13
CA SER A 87 -4.64 -11.75 3.59
C SER A 87 -4.39 -10.61 4.59
N GLU A 88 -3.16 -10.41 5.03
CA GLU A 88 -2.77 -9.28 5.89
C GLU A 88 -2.33 -8.05 5.10
N PHE A 89 -2.00 -8.21 3.81
CA PHE A 89 -1.68 -7.13 2.88
C PHE A 89 -2.96 -6.55 2.26
N PRO A 90 -2.92 -5.28 1.82
CA PRO A 90 -4.05 -4.67 1.12
C PRO A 90 -4.42 -5.47 -0.14
N LEU A 91 -5.71 -5.55 -0.45
CA LEU A 91 -6.22 -6.23 -1.64
C LEU A 91 -5.79 -5.57 -2.95
N PHE A 92 -5.53 -4.26 -2.90
CA PHE A 92 -5.00 -3.48 -4.01
C PHE A 92 -4.01 -2.45 -3.51
N HIS A 93 -3.05 -2.12 -4.37
CA HIS A 93 -1.97 -1.19 -4.08
C HIS A 93 -1.44 -0.64 -5.41
N GLY A 94 -1.35 0.66 -5.56
CA GLY A 94 -0.98 1.25 -6.85
C GLY A 94 -0.58 2.70 -6.76
N LEU A 95 -0.07 3.23 -7.86
CA LEU A 95 0.31 4.63 -7.98
C LEU A 95 -0.94 5.49 -8.22
N PHE A 96 -1.15 6.48 -7.37
CA PHE A 96 -2.14 7.53 -7.61
C PHE A 96 -1.49 8.72 -8.30
N THR A 97 -2.04 9.11 -9.46
CA THR A 97 -1.59 10.29 -10.20
C THR A 97 -2.70 11.31 -10.38
N ASP A 98 -2.32 12.59 -10.45
CA ASP A 98 -3.24 13.65 -10.84
C ASP A 98 -3.63 13.57 -12.34
N PRO A 99 -4.58 14.40 -12.81
CA PRO A 99 -4.96 14.45 -14.22
C PRO A 99 -3.83 14.82 -15.20
N ASP A 100 -2.74 15.40 -14.72
CA ASP A 100 -1.55 15.72 -15.52
C ASP A 100 -0.52 14.57 -15.52
N GLY A 101 -0.78 13.49 -14.78
CA GLY A 101 0.10 12.32 -14.65
C GLY A 101 1.18 12.47 -13.58
N LYS A 102 1.11 13.53 -12.76
CA LYS A 102 2.04 13.72 -11.65
C LYS A 102 1.74 12.73 -10.53
N PRO A 103 2.73 12.00 -10.01
CA PRO A 103 2.59 11.16 -8.83
C PRO A 103 2.12 11.96 -7.60
N ILE A 104 1.03 11.52 -6.96
CA ILE A 104 0.52 12.07 -5.69
C ILE A 104 0.90 11.17 -4.52
N GLY A 105 0.66 9.87 -4.64
CA GLY A 105 0.83 8.93 -3.53
C GLY A 105 0.51 7.50 -3.95
N VAL A 106 0.25 6.66 -2.96
CA VAL A 106 -0.24 5.28 -3.17
C VAL A 106 -1.73 5.23 -2.95
N ILE A 107 -2.46 4.65 -3.90
CA ILE A 107 -3.84 4.22 -3.68
C ILE A 107 -3.84 2.77 -3.20
N ALA A 108 -4.45 2.52 -2.05
CA ALA A 108 -4.47 1.19 -1.43
C ALA A 108 -5.81 0.96 -0.72
N GLU A 109 -6.02 -0.25 -0.21
CA GLU A 109 -7.16 -0.55 0.66
C GLU A 109 -7.16 0.37 1.90
N ASP A 110 -8.32 0.69 2.43
CA ASP A 110 -8.45 1.32 3.75
C ASP A 110 -9.00 0.28 4.73
N PHE A 111 -8.14 -0.44 5.45
CA PHE A 111 -8.63 -1.41 6.44
C PHE A 111 -9.41 -0.76 7.59
N SER A 112 -9.23 0.52 7.86
CA SER A 112 -9.99 1.23 8.89
C SER A 112 -11.45 1.44 8.51
N LYS A 113 -11.81 1.19 7.23
CA LYS A 113 -13.13 1.41 6.66
C LYS A 113 -13.65 2.80 6.99
N ASN A 114 -12.91 3.82 6.58
CA ASN A 114 -13.18 5.23 6.86
C ASN A 114 -13.28 5.53 8.37
N ARG A 115 -12.29 5.07 9.15
CA ARG A 115 -12.24 5.16 10.63
C ARG A 115 -13.34 4.43 11.40
N SER A 116 -14.20 3.65 10.75
CA SER A 116 -15.20 2.86 11.48
C SER A 116 -14.58 1.75 12.31
N ILE A 117 -13.38 1.30 11.94
CA ILE A 117 -12.58 0.33 12.67
C ILE A 117 -11.37 1.03 13.32
N PRO A 118 -11.12 0.82 14.63
CA PRO A 118 -9.97 1.41 15.29
C PRO A 118 -8.66 0.82 14.78
N VAL A 119 -7.69 1.71 14.54
CA VAL A 119 -6.33 1.37 14.13
C VAL A 119 -5.37 1.62 15.30
N LYS A 120 -4.49 0.66 15.59
CA LYS A 120 -3.40 0.81 16.56
C LYS A 120 -2.04 0.65 15.88
N TYR A 121 -1.17 1.64 16.10
CA TYR A 121 0.17 1.78 15.52
C TYR A 121 1.23 1.00 16.29
N CYS A 122 1.11 -0.32 16.42
CA CYS A 122 2.08 -1.18 17.12
C CYS A 122 1.83 -2.66 16.79
N ALA A 123 2.10 -3.12 15.57
CA ALA A 123 2.22 -4.56 15.32
C ALA A 123 3.62 -4.89 14.82
N ASP A 124 4.09 -6.06 15.22
CA ASP A 124 5.33 -6.64 14.74
C ASP A 124 5.08 -7.40 13.43
N TRP A 125 6.01 -7.29 12.49
CA TRP A 125 6.03 -8.20 11.33
C TRP A 125 6.15 -9.65 11.80
N PRO A 126 5.42 -10.59 11.16
CA PRO A 126 5.69 -12.00 11.38
C PRO A 126 7.18 -12.28 11.14
N PHE A 127 7.78 -13.09 12.02
CA PHE A 127 9.22 -13.40 12.00
C PHE A 127 9.67 -13.92 10.62
N GLU A 128 8.81 -14.69 9.98
CA GLU A 128 9.03 -15.27 8.67
C GLU A 128 9.19 -14.21 7.58
N VAL A 129 8.44 -13.11 7.69
CA VAL A 129 8.56 -12.00 6.75
C VAL A 129 9.90 -11.30 6.90
N ARG A 130 10.37 -11.12 8.15
CA ARG A 130 11.71 -10.58 8.44
C ARG A 130 12.81 -11.43 7.80
N ASN A 131 12.63 -12.76 7.73
CA ASN A 131 13.59 -13.64 7.08
C ASN A 131 13.52 -13.56 5.54
N VAL A 132 12.34 -13.31 4.98
CA VAL A 132 12.16 -13.13 3.53
C VAL A 132 12.85 -11.87 3.05
N ILE A 133 12.69 -10.76 3.78
CA ILE A 133 13.25 -9.46 3.42
C ILE A 133 14.69 -9.25 3.92
N GLY A 134 15.14 -10.05 4.89
CA GLY A 134 16.38 -9.82 5.62
C GLY A 134 16.18 -8.93 6.86
N LEU A 135 17.11 -8.96 7.81
CA LEU A 135 16.97 -8.13 9.02
C LEU A 135 17.04 -6.64 8.64
N PRO A 136 15.98 -5.85 8.89
CA PRO A 136 16.08 -4.41 8.73
C PRO A 136 17.09 -3.86 9.72
N LYS A 137 17.79 -2.80 9.30
CA LYS A 137 18.80 -2.14 10.15
C LYS A 137 18.18 -1.49 11.40
N ASP A 138 16.90 -1.15 11.33
CA ASP A 138 16.15 -0.49 12.40
C ASP A 138 14.82 -1.23 12.66
N PRO A 139 14.61 -1.80 13.88
CA PRO A 139 13.34 -2.39 14.28
C PRO A 139 12.14 -1.45 14.20
N GLU A 140 12.31 -0.13 14.35
CA GLU A 140 11.21 0.83 14.24
C GLU A 140 10.59 0.84 12.83
N HIS A 141 11.38 0.52 11.79
CA HIS A 141 10.87 0.40 10.42
C HIS A 141 9.88 -0.76 10.25
N LEU A 142 10.06 -1.85 11.00
CA LEU A 142 9.10 -2.97 11.00
C LEU A 142 7.82 -2.60 11.73
N ARG A 143 7.93 -1.81 12.79
CA ARG A 143 6.79 -1.36 13.56
C ARG A 143 5.94 -0.36 12.78
N SER A 144 6.58 0.54 12.04
CA SER A 144 5.89 1.54 11.21
C SER A 144 5.16 0.95 10.02
N THR A 145 5.35 -0.33 9.70
CA THR A 145 4.74 -1.02 8.56
C THR A 145 3.64 -1.99 8.96
N SER A 146 3.47 -2.30 10.25
CA SER A 146 2.47 -3.25 10.73
C SER A 146 1.52 -2.60 11.74
N PHE A 147 0.22 -2.81 11.54
CA PHE A 147 -0.85 -2.18 12.30
C PHE A 147 -1.84 -3.22 12.81
N LEU A 148 -2.52 -2.92 13.91
CA LEU A 148 -3.69 -3.70 14.32
C LEU A 148 -4.96 -2.96 13.91
N VAL A 149 -5.81 -3.65 13.17
CA VAL A 149 -7.12 -3.17 12.71
C VAL A 149 -8.14 -4.20 13.14
N ASP A 150 -9.05 -3.80 14.03
CA ASP A 150 -9.97 -4.71 14.73
C ASP A 150 -9.25 -5.88 15.45
N GLY A 151 -8.05 -5.63 15.96
CA GLY A 151 -7.22 -6.67 16.59
C GLY A 151 -6.54 -7.64 15.62
N ILE A 152 -6.77 -7.48 14.30
CA ILE A 152 -6.10 -8.26 13.25
C ILE A 152 -4.90 -7.48 12.74
N ARG A 153 -3.76 -8.16 12.54
CA ARG A 153 -2.56 -7.56 11.97
C ARG A 153 -2.77 -7.24 10.47
N ARG A 154 -2.38 -6.03 10.07
CA ARG A 154 -2.36 -5.54 8.69
C ARG A 154 -0.97 -5.01 8.36
N ILE A 155 -0.47 -5.35 7.19
CA ILE A 155 0.91 -5.06 6.76
C ILE A 155 0.87 -4.05 5.60
N GLY A 156 1.64 -2.97 5.71
CA GLY A 156 1.91 -2.01 4.64
C GLY A 156 0.83 -0.97 4.38
N ASP A 157 -0.37 -1.17 4.91
CA ASP A 157 -1.54 -0.35 4.57
C ASP A 157 -1.47 1.08 5.10
N PHE A 158 -1.07 1.23 6.36
CA PHE A 158 -0.99 2.54 7.04
C PHE A 158 0.44 3.05 7.24
N GLY A 159 1.42 2.43 6.56
CA GLY A 159 2.83 2.50 6.94
C GLY A 159 3.79 2.39 5.79
N ASP A 160 5.00 2.88 5.98
CA ASP A 160 6.00 2.98 4.93
C ASP A 160 6.84 1.74 4.87
N PHE A 161 6.83 1.02 3.74
CA PHE A 161 7.82 -0.02 3.53
C PHE A 161 9.19 0.62 3.37
N ARG A 162 9.85 0.83 4.51
CA ARG A 162 11.19 1.42 4.56
C ARG A 162 12.22 0.37 4.23
N PRO A 163 13.17 0.68 3.35
CA PRO A 163 13.95 -0.35 2.72
C PRO A 163 15.11 -0.87 3.54
N LEU A 164 15.59 -2.00 3.02
CA LEU A 164 16.91 -2.58 3.21
C LEU A 164 17.90 -1.87 2.27
N SER A 165 19.03 -2.47 1.90
CA SER A 165 20.01 -1.82 1.02
C SER A 165 19.43 -1.40 -0.35
N HIS A 166 20.01 -0.38 -0.98
CA HIS A 166 19.57 0.11 -2.31
C HIS A 166 19.59 -0.98 -3.40
N THR A 167 20.53 -1.93 -3.33
CA THR A 167 20.58 -3.07 -4.27
C THR A 167 19.38 -3.98 -4.11
N LEU A 168 19.03 -4.35 -2.87
CA LEU A 168 17.87 -5.19 -2.58
C LEU A 168 16.56 -4.49 -2.94
N TYR A 169 16.54 -3.16 -2.86
CA TYR A 169 15.44 -2.33 -3.32
C TYR A 169 15.09 -2.60 -4.79
N LEU A 170 16.07 -2.47 -5.67
CA LEU A 170 15.89 -2.61 -7.11
C LEU A 170 15.60 -4.06 -7.50
N GLU A 171 16.22 -5.02 -6.79
CA GLU A 171 15.94 -6.44 -6.98
C GLU A 171 14.48 -6.79 -6.65
N ILE A 172 13.96 -6.30 -5.53
CA ILE A 172 12.57 -6.54 -5.12
C ILE A 172 11.59 -5.80 -6.02
N ALA A 173 11.90 -4.55 -6.43
CA ALA A 173 11.06 -3.81 -7.36
C ALA A 173 10.84 -4.58 -8.68
N GLY A 174 11.84 -5.36 -9.11
CA GLY A 174 11.70 -6.28 -10.24
C GLY A 174 11.18 -5.58 -11.50
N ASP A 175 10.24 -6.24 -12.20
CA ASP A 175 9.61 -5.75 -13.43
C ASP A 175 8.51 -4.70 -13.18
N TYR A 176 8.15 -4.40 -11.93
CA TYR A 176 7.21 -3.32 -11.63
C TYR A 176 7.80 -1.94 -11.96
N ALA A 177 9.12 -1.77 -11.87
CA ALA A 177 9.76 -0.51 -12.21
C ALA A 177 9.50 -0.11 -13.68
N ASP A 178 9.43 -1.10 -14.56
CA ASP A 178 9.22 -0.91 -16.00
C ASP A 178 7.74 -0.87 -16.39
N ASN A 179 6.85 -1.48 -15.60
CA ASN A 179 5.42 -1.65 -15.92
C ASN A 179 4.47 -1.01 -14.92
N LEU A 180 4.93 -0.01 -14.13
CA LEU A 180 4.13 0.60 -13.07
C LEU A 180 2.86 1.27 -13.57
N ASP A 181 2.82 1.68 -14.83
CA ASP A 181 1.65 2.33 -15.43
C ASP A 181 0.41 1.39 -15.41
N ASP A 182 0.61 0.07 -15.51
CA ASP A 182 -0.45 -0.94 -15.36
C ASP A 182 -1.03 -1.00 -13.94
N PHE A 183 -0.32 -0.41 -12.97
CA PHE A 183 -0.68 -0.36 -11.56
C PHE A 183 -0.91 1.08 -11.11
N SER A 184 -1.32 1.94 -12.04
CA SER A 184 -1.61 3.34 -11.78
C SER A 184 -3.10 3.65 -11.91
N VAL A 185 -3.56 4.61 -11.12
CA VAL A 185 -4.91 5.15 -11.15
C VAL A 185 -4.82 6.64 -11.41
N LYS A 186 -5.58 7.08 -12.42
CA LYS A 186 -5.65 8.47 -12.85
C LYS A 186 -7.08 8.96 -12.84
N ILE A 187 -7.45 9.66 -11.77
CA ILE A 187 -8.81 10.15 -11.54
C ILE A 187 -8.76 11.45 -10.74
N PRO A 188 -9.67 12.42 -11.00
CA PRO A 188 -9.70 13.66 -10.24
C PRO A 188 -10.01 13.43 -8.76
N LEU A 189 -9.22 14.08 -7.89
CA LEU A 189 -9.46 14.17 -6.46
C LEU A 189 -10.24 15.45 -6.14
N GLN A 190 -11.40 15.31 -5.49
CA GLN A 190 -12.28 16.40 -5.02
C GLN A 190 -12.14 16.66 -3.52
#